data_AF-A0A813FQR3-F1
#
_entry.id   AF-A0A813FQR3-F1
#
_cell.length_a   1.000
_cell.length_b   1.000
_cell.length_c   1.000
_cell.angle_alpha   90.00
_cell.angle_beta   90.00
_cell.angle_gamma   90.00
#
_symmetry.space_group_name_H-M   'P 1'
#
loop_
_entity.id
_entity.type
_entity.pdbx_description
1 polymer ?
#
loop_
_entity_poly.entity_id
_entity_poly.type
_entity_poly.pdbx_seq_one_letter_code
_entity_poly.pdbx_strand_id
1 'polypeptide(L)'
;MEQAAASPSGEEEDVSQPSPVQLLAEILRLRSRAKISDWLQGVLHLVALRLQDVRRDVQCQAARPWMELRRSTPKAIWRELRTQLPAVPVCGQSKEQQEPADHGSLLKRKPLLDQAEPAGPRAAVEAESPMVQQSGGLAFAALPASDFHLEISRLGNEKAVRRFHRGGAAFSNANLEERTLHVDGLKERLLKAVSSESWDQVCSLIREAAAALAAPRQKAAWNEAVAPMPEDAQERLQANLQGQLRKLICQGLGYLDLSDAGTVSQLEPALSFVKLLIERFKVRGQLEAARAARQWLRLQGLLTAEPRHKPIWRAVGRAEVRARII
;
A
#
# COMPACT_ATOMS: atom_id res chain seq x y z
N MET A 1 14.27 68.75 -5.63
CA MET A 1 13.42 68.18 -6.71
C MET A 1 13.60 66.68 -6.67
N GLU A 2 12.59 66.02 -6.13
CA GLU A 2 12.51 64.59 -5.87
C GLU A 2 12.59 63.76 -7.15
N GLN A 3 13.41 62.71 -7.13
CA GLN A 3 13.29 61.57 -8.04
C GLN A 3 12.62 60.44 -7.27
N ALA A 4 11.36 60.17 -7.62
CA ALA A 4 10.58 59.05 -7.12
C ALA A 4 11.05 57.76 -7.79
N ALA A 5 11.70 56.89 -7.02
CA ALA A 5 12.04 55.53 -7.45
C ALA A 5 10.83 54.62 -7.21
N ALA A 6 10.23 54.14 -8.30
CA ALA A 6 9.19 53.11 -8.27
C ALA A 6 9.83 51.74 -8.01
N SER A 7 9.57 51.17 -6.84
CA SER A 7 9.94 49.79 -6.51
C SER A 7 9.04 48.81 -7.26
N PRO A 8 9.58 47.83 -8.00
CA PRO A 8 8.78 46.78 -8.61
C PRO A 8 8.32 45.81 -7.52
N SER A 9 7.01 45.79 -7.26
CA SER A 9 6.36 44.74 -6.48
C SER A 9 6.53 43.41 -7.23
N GLY A 10 7.50 42.61 -6.79
CA GLY A 10 7.66 41.23 -7.23
C GLY A 10 6.45 40.42 -6.79
N GLU A 11 5.51 40.23 -7.72
CA GLU A 11 4.51 39.17 -7.61
C GLU A 11 5.30 37.84 -7.64
N GLU A 12 5.53 37.27 -6.47
CA GLU A 12 5.99 35.89 -6.35
C GLU A 12 4.93 35.01 -7.02
N GLU A 13 5.21 34.56 -8.25
CA GLU A 13 4.44 33.54 -8.95
C GLU A 13 4.47 32.28 -8.08
N ASP A 14 3.46 32.15 -7.23
CA ASP A 14 3.20 30.94 -6.47
C ASP A 14 3.01 29.81 -7.48
N VAL A 15 4.02 28.95 -7.61
CA VAL A 15 4.05 27.80 -8.51
C VAL A 15 3.03 26.79 -7.99
N SER A 16 1.76 27.11 -8.22
CA SER A 16 0.61 26.32 -7.82
C SER A 16 0.76 24.95 -8.45
N GLN A 17 0.90 23.94 -7.59
CA GLN A 17 1.01 22.56 -8.03
C GLN A 17 -0.16 22.23 -8.97
N PRO A 18 0.14 21.65 -10.15
CA PRO A 18 -0.89 21.36 -11.13
C PRO A 18 -1.92 20.42 -10.52
N SER A 19 -3.20 20.77 -10.71
CA SER A 19 -4.31 19.95 -10.25
C SER A 19 -4.16 18.53 -10.80
N PRO A 20 -4.50 17.47 -10.03
CA PRO A 20 -4.50 16.10 -10.54
C PRO A 20 -5.29 15.92 -11.86
N VAL A 21 -6.32 16.74 -12.07
CA VAL A 21 -7.13 16.76 -13.29
C VAL A 21 -6.33 17.31 -14.49
N GLN A 22 -5.50 18.33 -14.26
CA GLN A 22 -4.61 18.90 -15.27
C GLN A 22 -3.49 17.92 -15.64
N LEU A 23 -2.88 17.26 -14.65
CA LEU A 23 -1.88 16.22 -14.90
C LEU A 23 -2.46 15.07 -15.74
N LEU A 24 -3.68 14.64 -15.44
CA LEU A 24 -4.36 13.61 -16.23
C LEU A 24 -4.66 14.09 -17.66
N ALA A 25 -5.08 15.34 -17.83
CA ALA A 25 -5.31 15.92 -19.15
C ALA A 25 -4.02 15.94 -19.98
N GLU A 26 -2.90 16.30 -19.36
CA GLU A 26 -1.60 16.35 -20.00
C GLU A 26 -1.09 14.96 -20.38
N ILE A 27 -1.24 13.97 -19.50
CA ILE A 27 -0.93 12.56 -19.80
C ILE A 27 -1.74 12.06 -21.01
N LEU A 28 -3.01 12.45 -21.12
CA LEU A 28 -3.86 12.07 -22.25
C LEU A 28 -3.47 12.78 -23.55
N ARG A 29 -2.98 14.04 -23.49
CA ARG A 29 -2.45 14.77 -24.65
C ARG A 29 -1.15 14.16 -25.18
N LEU A 30 -0.25 13.83 -24.26
CA LEU A 30 1.05 13.23 -24.59
C LEU A 30 0.91 11.80 -25.12
N ARG A 31 -0.20 11.13 -24.82
CA ARG A 31 -0.50 9.83 -25.39
C ARG A 31 -0.94 9.96 -26.85
N SER A 32 -0.13 9.40 -27.75
CA SER A 32 -0.56 9.09 -29.12
C SER A 32 -1.68 8.04 -29.12
N ARG A 33 -2.21 7.65 -30.29
CA ARG A 33 -3.34 6.70 -30.48
C ARG A 33 -3.11 5.26 -29.95
N ALA A 34 -2.18 5.07 -29.03
CA ALA A 34 -1.89 3.82 -28.36
C ALA A 34 -3.10 3.31 -27.55
N LYS A 35 -3.20 1.98 -27.44
CA LYS A 35 -4.26 1.30 -26.70
C LYS A 35 -4.24 1.74 -25.22
N ILE A 36 -5.43 2.05 -24.70
CA ILE A 36 -5.62 2.44 -23.30
C ILE A 36 -5.42 1.21 -22.43
N SER A 37 -4.73 1.37 -21.31
CA SER A 37 -4.59 0.28 -20.33
C SER A 37 -5.87 0.18 -19.50
N ASP A 38 -6.22 -1.03 -19.07
CA ASP A 38 -7.44 -1.28 -18.28
C ASP A 38 -7.51 -0.40 -17.01
N TRP A 39 -6.36 -0.14 -16.38
CA TRP A 39 -6.27 0.79 -15.26
C TRP A 39 -6.66 2.23 -15.64
N LEU A 40 -6.13 2.76 -16.74
CA LEU A 40 -6.46 4.12 -17.19
C LEU A 40 -7.92 4.19 -17.64
N GLN A 41 -8.45 3.12 -18.23
CA GLN A 41 -9.87 3.02 -18.56
C GLN A 41 -10.74 3.10 -17.30
N GLY A 42 -10.37 2.40 -16.21
CA GLY A 42 -11.04 2.51 -14.92
C GLY A 42 -11.01 3.93 -14.34
N VAL A 43 -9.85 4.60 -14.39
CA VAL A 43 -9.71 6.00 -13.94
C VAL A 43 -10.58 6.94 -14.77
N LEU A 44 -10.59 6.78 -16.10
CA LEU A 44 -11.42 7.57 -16.99
C LEU A 44 -12.92 7.32 -16.76
N HIS A 45 -13.30 6.11 -16.36
CA HIS A 45 -14.68 5.79 -16.00
C HIS A 45 -15.12 6.52 -14.71
N LEU A 46 -14.28 6.55 -13.67
CA LEU A 46 -14.55 7.31 -12.45
C LEU A 46 -14.62 8.82 -12.70
N VAL A 47 -13.71 9.33 -13.54
CA VAL A 47 -13.74 10.72 -14.02
C VAL A 47 -15.04 11.03 -14.77
N ALA A 48 -15.50 10.10 -15.62
CA ALA A 48 -16.73 10.25 -16.37
C ALA A 48 -17.96 10.32 -15.47
N LEU A 49 -18.03 9.48 -14.42
CA LEU A 49 -19.06 9.56 -13.39
C LEU A 49 -19.04 10.92 -12.70
N ARG A 50 -17.87 11.36 -12.23
CA ARG A 50 -17.75 12.64 -11.52
C ARG A 50 -18.11 13.85 -12.38
N LEU A 51 -17.80 13.80 -13.67
CA LEU A 51 -18.18 14.85 -14.64
C LEU A 51 -19.69 14.95 -14.86
N GLN A 52 -20.46 13.88 -14.62
CA GLN A 52 -21.93 13.96 -14.68
C GLN A 52 -22.48 14.80 -13.52
N ASP A 53 -21.86 14.70 -12.33
CA ASP A 53 -22.21 15.49 -11.16
C ASP A 53 -21.82 16.96 -11.34
N VAL A 54 -20.58 17.22 -11.78
CA VAL A 54 -20.05 18.59 -11.94
C VAL A 54 -20.83 19.39 -12.98
N ARG A 55 -21.42 18.73 -14.00
CA ARG A 55 -22.28 19.40 -15.00
C ARG A 55 -23.55 19.99 -14.42
N ARG A 56 -24.02 19.48 -13.28
CA ARG A 56 -25.20 20.03 -12.61
C ARG A 56 -24.86 21.33 -11.87
N ASP A 57 -23.57 21.61 -11.66
CA ASP A 57 -23.07 22.71 -10.85
C ASP A 57 -22.18 23.64 -11.69
N VAL A 58 -22.80 24.33 -12.65
CA VAL A 58 -22.13 25.08 -13.73
C VAL A 58 -21.29 26.28 -13.22
N GLN A 59 -21.49 26.72 -11.97
CA GLN A 59 -20.86 27.92 -11.43
C GLN A 59 -19.57 27.68 -10.63
N CYS A 60 -19.15 26.43 -10.41
CA CYS A 60 -17.96 26.17 -9.59
C CYS A 60 -16.66 26.41 -10.37
N GLN A 61 -15.71 27.18 -9.80
CA GLN A 61 -14.37 27.40 -10.39
C GLN A 61 -13.62 26.10 -10.66
N ALA A 62 -13.93 25.04 -9.92
CA ALA A 62 -13.41 23.69 -10.16
C ALA A 62 -13.81 23.12 -11.52
N ALA A 63 -14.89 23.60 -12.17
CA ALA A 63 -15.38 23.06 -13.44
C ALA A 63 -14.42 23.26 -14.61
N ARG A 64 -13.54 24.27 -14.56
CA ARG A 64 -12.60 24.59 -15.66
C ARG A 64 -11.62 23.43 -15.96
N PRO A 65 -10.81 22.93 -14.99
CA PRO A 65 -9.95 21.76 -15.20
C PRO A 65 -10.69 20.52 -15.71
N TRP A 66 -11.89 20.27 -15.20
CA TRP A 66 -12.73 19.13 -15.60
C TRP A 66 -13.20 19.23 -17.06
N MET A 67 -13.55 20.44 -17.51
CA MET A 67 -13.89 20.69 -18.92
C MET A 67 -12.68 20.58 -19.84
N GLU A 68 -11.50 20.95 -19.38
CA GLU A 68 -10.25 20.80 -20.14
C GLU A 68 -9.84 19.32 -20.29
N LEU A 69 -9.95 18.54 -19.22
CA LEU A 69 -9.76 17.09 -19.26
C LEU A 69 -10.71 16.45 -20.29
N ARG A 70 -11.99 16.84 -20.27
CA ARG A 70 -12.97 16.35 -21.24
C ARG A 70 -12.61 16.69 -22.68
N ARG A 71 -12.08 17.90 -22.94
CA ARG A 71 -11.63 18.32 -24.29
C ARG A 71 -10.40 17.53 -24.76
N SER A 72 -9.53 17.16 -23.82
CA SER A 72 -8.28 16.45 -24.10
C SER A 72 -8.47 14.95 -24.32
N THR A 73 -9.56 14.37 -23.83
CA THR A 73 -9.88 12.96 -24.07
C THR A 73 -10.52 12.74 -25.46
N PRO A 74 -9.99 11.81 -26.29
CA PRO A 74 -10.57 11.47 -27.59
C PRO A 74 -12.07 11.10 -27.54
N LYS A 75 -12.83 11.61 -28.52
CA LYS A 75 -14.30 11.40 -28.62
C LYS A 75 -14.74 9.92 -28.70
N ALA A 76 -13.88 9.04 -29.22
CA ALA A 76 -14.17 7.60 -29.31
C ALA A 76 -14.27 6.98 -27.91
N ILE A 77 -13.31 7.30 -27.05
CA ILE A 77 -13.24 6.83 -25.65
C ILE A 77 -14.43 7.38 -24.87
N TRP A 78 -14.78 8.65 -25.07
CA TRP A 78 -15.96 9.23 -24.44
C TRP A 78 -17.27 8.54 -24.82
N ARG A 79 -17.41 8.12 -26.09
CA ARG A 79 -18.59 7.38 -26.55
C ARG A 79 -18.65 6.01 -25.89
N GLU A 80 -17.53 5.29 -25.87
CA GLU A 80 -17.42 3.98 -25.24
C GLU A 80 -17.69 4.03 -23.72
N LEU A 81 -17.09 4.99 -23.02
CA LEU A 81 -17.35 5.18 -21.58
C LEU A 81 -18.83 5.49 -21.30
N ARG A 82 -19.49 6.28 -22.15
CA ARG A 82 -20.93 6.56 -22.01
C ARG A 82 -21.80 5.34 -22.26
N THR A 83 -21.43 4.46 -23.17
CA THR A 83 -22.18 3.22 -23.39
C THR A 83 -22.04 2.23 -22.23
N GLN A 84 -20.97 2.34 -21.45
CA GLN A 84 -20.71 1.50 -20.28
C GLN A 84 -21.28 2.08 -18.97
N LEU A 85 -21.73 3.34 -18.97
CA LEU A 85 -22.25 3.99 -17.78
C LEU A 85 -23.75 3.66 -17.63
N PRO A 86 -24.19 3.12 -16.48
CA PRO A 86 -25.60 2.94 -16.22
C PRO A 86 -26.30 4.31 -16.23
N ALA A 87 -27.52 4.36 -16.77
CA ALA A 87 -28.33 5.57 -16.73
C ALA A 87 -28.54 5.95 -15.26
N VAL A 88 -27.89 7.03 -14.82
CA VAL A 88 -28.04 7.52 -13.45
C VAL A 88 -29.51 7.93 -13.30
N PRO A 89 -30.29 7.27 -12.42
CA PRO A 89 -31.66 7.67 -12.19
C PRO A 89 -31.64 9.12 -11.74
N VAL A 90 -32.40 9.96 -12.44
CA VAL A 90 -32.52 11.39 -12.13
C VAL A 90 -33.25 11.51 -10.80
N CYS A 91 -32.50 11.43 -9.70
CA CYS A 91 -33.02 11.70 -8.38
C CYS A 91 -33.17 13.21 -8.25
N GLY A 92 -34.41 13.69 -8.28
CA GLY A 92 -34.74 15.10 -8.10
C GLY A 92 -35.33 15.81 -9.32
N GLN A 93 -36.49 15.34 -9.80
CA GLN A 93 -37.56 16.30 -10.06
C GLN A 93 -38.52 16.17 -8.88
N SER A 94 -38.35 17.06 -7.89
CA SER A 94 -39.35 17.27 -6.87
C SER A 94 -40.64 17.69 -7.59
N LYS A 95 -41.62 16.78 -7.66
CA LYS A 95 -43.01 17.15 -7.92
C LYS A 95 -43.46 17.99 -6.74
N GLU A 96 -43.29 19.29 -6.88
CA GLU A 96 -43.90 20.27 -6.01
C GLU A 96 -45.35 20.45 -6.47
N GLN A 97 -46.27 20.27 -5.52
CA GLN A 97 -47.68 20.71 -5.51
C GLN A 97 -48.68 19.99 -6.43
N GLN A 98 -49.34 18.98 -5.87
CA GLN A 98 -50.81 18.92 -5.94
C GLN A 98 -51.41 18.10 -4.78
N GLU A 99 -51.95 18.82 -3.80
CA GLU A 99 -53.03 18.39 -2.90
C GLU A 99 -54.08 19.53 -2.90
N PRO A 100 -55.35 19.33 -2.49
CA PRO A 100 -55.96 18.11 -1.96
C PRO A 100 -57.35 17.78 -2.56
N ALA A 101 -57.80 16.53 -2.39
CA ALA A 101 -59.22 16.20 -2.29
C ALA A 101 -59.38 14.92 -1.45
N ASP A 102 -59.62 15.15 -0.17
CA ASP A 102 -60.73 14.58 0.61
C ASP A 102 -61.35 13.27 0.09
N HIS A 103 -61.29 12.21 0.90
CA HIS A 103 -62.43 11.37 1.28
C HIS A 103 -61.95 10.22 2.19
N GLY A 104 -62.47 10.21 3.41
CA GLY A 104 -62.10 9.25 4.45
C GLY A 104 -62.73 7.86 4.33
N SER A 105 -62.26 6.96 5.19
CA SER A 105 -63.03 5.87 5.81
C SER A 105 -62.13 5.18 6.84
N LEU A 106 -62.35 5.35 8.15
CA LEU A 106 -63.26 4.58 9.02
C LEU A 106 -62.89 3.10 9.22
N LEU A 107 -62.64 2.77 10.51
CA LEU A 107 -62.73 1.46 11.20
C LEU A 107 -61.51 0.52 10.99
N LYS A 108 -60.82 -0.01 12.01
CA LYS A 108 -61.28 -0.58 13.29
C LYS A 108 -60.10 -0.69 14.29
N ARG A 109 -60.38 -0.32 15.55
CA ARG A 109 -59.66 -0.73 16.79
C ARG A 109 -59.83 -2.25 17.01
N LYS A 110 -58.95 -3.00 17.70
CA LYS A 110 -58.71 -3.13 19.17
C LYS A 110 -57.98 -4.52 19.39
N PRO A 111 -57.66 -5.01 20.61
CA PRO A 111 -56.81 -4.54 21.74
C PRO A 111 -55.59 -5.47 22.00
N LEU A 112 -54.51 -5.00 22.64
CA LEU A 112 -54.13 -5.17 24.07
C LEU A 112 -54.00 -6.62 24.58
N LEU A 113 -52.78 -7.05 24.92
CA LEU A 113 -52.56 -7.99 26.03
C LEU A 113 -51.19 -7.76 26.68
N ASP A 114 -51.25 -7.70 28.01
CA ASP A 114 -50.19 -7.57 29.00
C ASP A 114 -49.13 -8.67 28.96
N GLN A 115 -47.93 -8.30 29.41
CA GLN A 115 -47.12 -8.94 30.47
C GLN A 115 -45.67 -8.44 30.34
N ALA A 116 -44.84 -8.25 31.35
CA ALA A 116 -44.91 -8.17 32.80
C ALA A 116 -43.43 -7.96 33.20
N GLU A 117 -43.11 -6.88 33.92
CA GLU A 117 -41.78 -6.71 34.51
C GLU A 117 -41.55 -7.71 35.66
N PRO A 118 -40.29 -8.00 35.97
CA PRO A 118 -39.91 -7.95 37.37
C PRO A 118 -38.69 -7.07 37.64
N ALA A 119 -38.89 -6.21 38.64
CA ALA A 119 -37.87 -5.44 39.34
C ALA A 119 -36.84 -6.33 40.06
N GLY A 120 -35.59 -5.87 40.07
CA GLY A 120 -34.50 -6.44 40.88
C GLY A 120 -33.35 -5.41 41.04
N PRO A 121 -32.65 -5.39 42.18
CA PRO A 121 -32.23 -4.15 42.84
C PRO A 121 -30.89 -3.58 42.37
N ARG A 122 -30.85 -2.23 42.38
CA ARG A 122 -29.64 -1.40 42.31
C ARG A 122 -28.80 -1.60 43.58
N ALA A 123 -27.62 -2.20 43.41
CA ALA A 123 -26.50 -2.00 44.32
C ALA A 123 -25.58 -0.95 43.68
N ALA A 124 -25.50 0.23 44.32
CA ALA A 124 -24.53 1.25 44.02
C ALA A 124 -23.16 0.80 44.52
N VAL A 125 -22.21 0.62 43.60
CA VAL A 125 -20.78 0.61 43.91
C VAL A 125 -20.16 1.66 42.99
N GLU A 126 -19.99 2.86 43.53
CA GLU A 126 -19.15 3.90 42.96
C GLU A 126 -17.70 3.42 43.03
N ALA A 127 -17.21 2.85 41.93
CA ALA A 127 -15.80 2.67 41.69
C ALA A 127 -15.36 3.71 40.67
N GLU A 128 -14.71 4.76 41.16
CA GLU A 128 -14.00 5.73 40.34
C GLU A 128 -13.00 5.00 39.43
N SER A 129 -13.35 4.84 38.16
CA SER A 129 -12.43 4.34 37.14
C SER A 129 -11.63 5.51 36.60
N PRO A 130 -10.29 5.42 36.59
CA PRO A 130 -9.44 6.49 36.09
C PRO A 130 -9.66 6.66 34.59
N MET A 131 -9.76 7.92 34.20
CA MET A 131 -9.86 8.42 32.84
C MET A 131 -8.67 7.90 31.99
N VAL A 132 -8.82 6.73 31.38
CA VAL A 132 -7.87 6.20 30.40
C VAL A 132 -8.00 7.06 29.15
N GLN A 133 -6.98 7.89 28.92
CA GLN A 133 -6.79 8.64 27.69
C GLN A 133 -6.88 7.67 26.51
N GLN A 134 -7.96 7.78 25.74
CA GLN A 134 -8.12 7.09 24.47
C GLN A 134 -7.00 7.55 23.54
N SER A 135 -5.93 6.77 23.49
CA SER A 135 -4.90 6.86 22.46
C SER A 135 -5.58 6.69 21.11
N GLY A 136 -5.67 7.79 20.37
CA GLY A 136 -6.30 7.88 19.07
C GLY A 136 -5.84 6.75 18.16
N GLY A 137 -6.79 5.93 17.73
CA GLY A 137 -6.59 4.92 16.70
C GLY A 137 -6.22 5.61 15.40
N LEU A 138 -4.92 5.85 15.20
CA LEU A 138 -4.36 6.17 13.90
C LEU A 138 -4.61 4.94 13.03
N ALA A 139 -5.66 5.04 12.21
CA ALA A 139 -5.92 4.12 11.12
C ALA A 139 -4.59 3.89 10.39
N PHE A 140 -4.20 2.62 10.27
CA PHE A 140 -3.01 2.15 9.58
C PHE A 140 -3.20 2.46 8.07
N ALA A 141 -3.15 3.73 7.71
CA ALA A 141 -3.26 4.18 6.35
C ALA A 141 -2.11 3.54 5.59
N ALA A 142 -2.46 2.65 4.65
CA ALA A 142 -1.54 2.20 3.62
C ALA A 142 -1.04 3.46 2.91
N LEU A 143 0.14 3.92 3.30
CA LEU A 143 0.75 5.10 2.69
C LEU A 143 0.88 4.86 1.18
N PRO A 144 0.68 5.91 0.36
CA PRO A 144 0.54 5.75 -1.07
C PRO A 144 1.81 5.13 -1.64
N ALA A 145 1.65 4.03 -2.38
CA ALA A 145 2.73 3.34 -3.07
C ALA A 145 3.46 4.23 -4.11
N SER A 146 2.96 5.44 -4.39
CA SER A 146 3.48 6.38 -5.39
C SER A 146 4.88 6.90 -5.05
N ASP A 147 5.14 7.27 -3.80
CA ASP A 147 6.44 7.87 -3.42
C ASP A 147 7.57 6.83 -3.47
N PHE A 148 7.22 5.57 -3.24
CA PHE A 148 8.14 4.45 -3.26
C PHE A 148 8.72 4.19 -4.66
N HIS A 149 7.89 4.33 -5.70
CA HIS A 149 8.29 4.03 -7.07
C HIS A 149 9.24 5.09 -7.64
N LEU A 150 9.08 6.35 -7.24
CA LEU A 150 9.91 7.47 -7.72
C LEU A 150 11.37 7.36 -7.25
N GLU A 151 11.57 6.94 -6.00
CA GLU A 151 12.90 6.86 -5.40
C GLU A 151 13.73 5.71 -5.97
N ILE A 152 13.10 4.55 -6.22
CA ILE A 152 13.76 3.40 -6.84
C ILE A 152 13.95 3.59 -8.36
N SER A 153 13.03 4.28 -9.06
CA SER A 153 13.15 4.49 -10.51
C SER A 153 14.32 5.39 -10.92
N ARG A 154 14.84 6.22 -10.00
CA ARG A 154 16.05 7.03 -10.25
C ARG A 154 17.31 6.20 -10.49
N LEU A 155 17.28 4.90 -10.18
CA LEU A 155 18.45 4.02 -10.20
C LEU A 155 18.70 3.32 -11.55
N GLY A 156 18.04 3.76 -12.64
CA GLY A 156 18.45 3.42 -14.01
C GLY A 156 18.01 2.04 -14.53
N ASN A 157 17.19 1.27 -13.80
CA ASN A 157 16.73 -0.05 -14.25
C ASN A 157 15.22 -0.28 -14.06
N GLU A 158 14.39 0.59 -14.67
CA GLU A 158 12.93 0.52 -14.55
C GLU A 158 12.34 -0.87 -14.82
N LYS A 159 12.90 -1.63 -15.77
CA LYS A 159 12.41 -2.97 -16.09
C LYS A 159 12.62 -3.94 -14.93
N ALA A 160 13.79 -3.90 -14.28
CA ALA A 160 14.08 -4.72 -13.10
C ALA A 160 13.15 -4.35 -11.94
N VAL A 161 12.94 -3.05 -11.71
CA VAL A 161 12.05 -2.51 -10.67
C VAL A 161 10.60 -2.96 -10.90
N ARG A 162 10.09 -2.86 -12.12
CA ARG A 162 8.73 -3.33 -12.46
C ARG A 162 8.57 -4.84 -12.25
N ARG A 163 9.58 -5.65 -12.62
CA ARG A 163 9.54 -7.10 -12.37
C ARG A 163 9.55 -7.41 -10.88
N PHE A 164 10.39 -6.72 -10.11
CA PHE A 164 10.46 -6.82 -8.66
C PHE A 164 9.10 -6.54 -8.02
N HIS A 165 8.47 -5.42 -8.36
CA HIS A 165 7.14 -5.07 -7.84
C HIS A 165 6.05 -6.04 -8.28
N ARG A 166 6.10 -6.54 -9.52
CA ARG A 166 5.15 -7.55 -9.99
C ARG A 166 5.24 -8.83 -9.15
N GLY A 167 6.44 -9.26 -8.80
CA GLY A 167 6.65 -10.41 -7.91
C GLY A 167 6.03 -10.19 -6.53
N GLY A 168 6.27 -9.03 -5.93
CA GLY A 168 5.69 -8.67 -4.63
C GLY A 168 4.16 -8.57 -4.64
N ALA A 169 3.59 -8.02 -5.71
CA ALA A 169 2.13 -7.95 -5.89
C ALA A 169 1.51 -9.35 -6.07
N ALA A 170 2.13 -10.21 -6.88
CA ALA A 170 1.69 -11.60 -7.06
C ALA A 170 1.69 -12.35 -5.72
N PHE A 171 2.77 -12.25 -4.94
CA PHE A 171 2.85 -12.86 -3.62
C PHE A 171 1.80 -12.30 -2.64
N SER A 172 1.55 -10.99 -2.69
CA SER A 172 0.57 -10.32 -1.82
C SER A 172 -0.88 -10.64 -2.17
N ASN A 173 -1.15 -11.06 -3.41
CA ASN A 173 -2.48 -11.45 -3.88
C ASN A 173 -2.76 -12.96 -3.75
N ALA A 174 -1.70 -13.79 -3.64
CA ALA A 174 -1.81 -15.22 -3.43
C ALA A 174 -2.50 -15.57 -2.10
N ASN A 175 -3.13 -16.75 -2.01
CA ASN A 175 -3.70 -17.25 -0.75
C ASN A 175 -2.59 -17.75 0.22
N LEU A 176 -2.96 -18.19 1.43
CA LEU A 176 -1.96 -18.59 2.44
C LEU A 176 -1.16 -19.84 2.03
N GLU A 177 -1.83 -20.82 1.45
CA GLU A 177 -1.22 -22.09 1.01
C GLU A 177 -0.21 -21.83 -0.12
N GLU A 178 -0.61 -21.06 -1.14
CA GLU A 178 0.25 -20.64 -2.25
C GLU A 178 1.49 -19.88 -1.75
N ARG A 179 1.33 -18.97 -0.78
CA ARG A 179 2.47 -18.25 -0.19
C ARG A 179 3.40 -19.19 0.57
N THR A 180 2.86 -20.18 1.25
CA THR A 180 3.65 -21.17 2.01
C THR A 180 4.47 -22.02 1.06
N LEU A 181 3.83 -22.61 0.04
CA LEU A 181 4.49 -23.35 -1.04
C LEU A 181 5.54 -22.50 -1.76
N HIS A 182 5.24 -21.22 -2.01
CA HIS A 182 6.19 -20.30 -2.63
C HIS A 182 7.44 -20.09 -1.77
N VAL A 183 7.27 -19.88 -0.46
CA VAL A 183 8.39 -19.70 0.48
C VAL A 183 9.22 -20.98 0.60
N ASP A 184 8.60 -22.15 0.66
CA ASP A 184 9.32 -23.43 0.71
C ASP A 184 10.07 -23.70 -0.59
N GLY A 185 9.45 -23.46 -1.74
CA GLY A 185 10.11 -23.55 -3.05
C GLY A 185 11.26 -22.54 -3.20
N LEU A 186 11.18 -21.36 -2.59
CA LEU A 186 12.31 -20.41 -2.54
C LEU A 186 13.49 -20.97 -1.73
N LYS A 187 13.24 -21.63 -0.60
CA LYS A 187 14.30 -22.24 0.22
C LYS A 187 14.99 -23.37 -0.54
N GLU A 188 14.24 -24.30 -1.10
CA GLU A 188 14.79 -25.43 -1.86
C GLU A 188 15.63 -24.95 -3.05
N ARG A 189 15.11 -23.98 -3.82
CA ARG A 189 15.85 -23.37 -4.93
C ARG A 189 17.11 -22.66 -4.45
N LEU A 190 17.09 -22.00 -3.29
CA LEU A 190 18.27 -21.34 -2.72
C LEU A 190 19.34 -22.38 -2.36
N LEU A 191 18.98 -23.45 -1.67
CA LEU A 191 19.91 -24.52 -1.30
C LEU A 191 20.52 -25.17 -2.55
N LYS A 192 19.71 -25.44 -3.57
CA LYS A 192 20.17 -25.97 -4.85
C LYS A 192 21.13 -25.01 -5.55
N ALA A 193 20.78 -23.72 -5.63
CA ALA A 193 21.61 -22.69 -6.27
C ALA A 193 22.96 -22.51 -5.58
N VAL A 194 22.99 -22.53 -4.24
CA VAL A 194 24.22 -22.48 -3.46
C VAL A 194 25.05 -23.75 -3.68
N SER A 195 24.42 -24.93 -3.72
CA SER A 195 25.10 -26.20 -3.94
C SER A 195 25.73 -26.31 -5.33
N SER A 196 25.08 -25.71 -6.34
CA SER A 196 25.55 -25.65 -7.73
C SER A 196 26.42 -24.43 -8.03
N GLU A 197 26.78 -23.63 -7.01
CA GLU A 197 27.55 -22.38 -7.16
C GLU A 197 26.96 -21.40 -8.20
N SER A 198 25.63 -21.37 -8.35
CA SER A 198 24.92 -20.48 -9.29
C SER A 198 24.56 -19.16 -8.62
N TRP A 199 25.53 -18.23 -8.55
CA TRP A 199 25.38 -16.97 -7.79
C TRP A 199 24.33 -16.03 -8.39
N ASP A 200 24.17 -15.99 -9.71
CA ASP A 200 23.09 -15.22 -10.36
C ASP A 200 21.70 -15.70 -9.92
N GLN A 201 21.55 -17.02 -9.76
CA GLN A 201 20.31 -17.61 -9.27
C GLN A 201 20.07 -17.25 -7.80
N VAL A 202 21.11 -17.24 -6.96
CA VAL A 202 21.03 -16.76 -5.57
C VAL A 202 20.58 -15.30 -5.54
N CYS A 203 21.17 -14.42 -6.36
CA CYS A 203 20.74 -13.03 -6.49
C CYS A 203 19.27 -12.90 -6.90
N SER A 204 18.83 -13.70 -7.88
CA SER A 204 17.44 -13.72 -8.33
C SER A 204 16.46 -14.12 -7.22
N LEU A 205 16.79 -15.16 -6.46
CA LEU A 205 15.97 -15.66 -5.35
C LEU A 205 15.90 -14.67 -4.19
N ILE A 206 16.99 -13.96 -3.88
CA ILE A 206 16.99 -12.89 -2.88
C ILE A 206 16.05 -11.75 -3.31
N ARG A 207 16.08 -11.36 -4.60
CA ARG A 207 15.13 -10.35 -5.11
C ARG A 207 13.68 -10.79 -4.99
N GLU A 208 13.40 -12.04 -5.34
CA GLU A 208 12.06 -12.63 -5.24
C GLU A 208 11.57 -12.62 -3.77
N ALA A 209 12.43 -13.05 -2.84
CA ALA A 209 12.12 -13.04 -1.41
C ALA A 209 11.97 -11.63 -0.82
N ALA A 210 12.81 -10.68 -1.25
CA ALA A 210 12.74 -9.30 -0.82
C ALA A 210 11.47 -8.60 -1.33
N ALA A 211 11.02 -8.91 -2.55
CA ALA A 211 9.76 -8.39 -3.10
C ALA A 211 8.54 -8.86 -2.30
N ALA A 212 8.60 -10.06 -1.71
CA ALA A 212 7.57 -10.64 -0.85
C ALA A 212 7.62 -10.14 0.61
N LEU A 213 8.62 -9.33 0.97
CA LEU A 213 8.85 -8.87 2.33
C LEU A 213 7.90 -7.73 2.70
N ALA A 214 7.23 -7.86 3.85
CA ALA A 214 6.43 -6.79 4.42
C ALA A 214 7.29 -5.86 5.30
N ALA A 215 6.81 -4.63 5.47
CA ALA A 215 7.43 -3.66 6.39
C ALA A 215 7.54 -4.21 7.83
N PRO A 216 8.57 -3.79 8.60
CA PRO A 216 8.65 -4.11 10.01
C PRO A 216 7.38 -3.65 10.74
N ARG A 217 6.90 -4.47 11.68
CA ARG A 217 5.72 -4.16 12.50
C ARG A 217 6.18 -3.92 13.93
N GLN A 218 5.53 -3.01 14.67
CA GLN A 218 5.76 -2.90 16.10
C GLN A 218 5.30 -4.17 16.82
N LYS A 219 5.95 -4.52 17.94
CA LYS A 219 5.39 -5.53 18.85
C LYS A 219 4.03 -5.01 19.33
N ALA A 220 3.01 -5.85 19.30
CA ALA A 220 1.74 -5.49 19.93
C ALA A 220 2.04 -5.22 21.41
N ALA A 221 1.69 -4.03 21.90
CA ALA A 221 1.61 -3.81 23.33
C ALA A 221 0.65 -4.89 23.86
N TRP A 222 1.15 -5.75 24.73
CA TRP A 222 0.33 -6.80 25.34
C TRP A 222 -0.65 -6.10 26.29
N ASN A 223 -1.76 -5.62 25.74
CA ASN A 223 -2.84 -5.10 26.55
C ASN A 223 -3.65 -6.30 26.99
N GLU A 224 -3.76 -6.57 28.29
CA GLU A 224 -4.39 -7.77 28.86
C GLU A 224 -5.86 -7.99 28.45
N ALA A 225 -6.50 -7.03 27.81
CA ALA A 225 -7.87 -7.10 27.30
C ALA A 225 -7.97 -7.49 25.80
N VAL A 226 -7.08 -8.34 25.26
CA VAL A 226 -7.21 -8.78 23.85
C VAL A 226 -8.31 -9.83 23.76
N ALA A 227 -9.40 -9.49 23.06
CA ALA A 227 -10.44 -10.43 22.65
C ALA A 227 -9.81 -11.67 21.97
N PRO A 228 -10.40 -12.88 22.14
CA PRO A 228 -9.86 -14.10 21.55
C PRO A 228 -9.62 -13.92 20.05
N MET A 229 -8.38 -14.17 19.63
CA MET A 229 -7.96 -13.98 18.25
C MET A 229 -8.63 -15.02 17.35
N PRO A 230 -9.24 -14.61 16.22
CA PRO A 230 -9.81 -15.54 15.24
C PRO A 230 -8.82 -16.63 14.82
N GLU A 231 -9.30 -17.87 14.63
CA GLU A 231 -8.46 -19.03 14.30
C GLU A 231 -7.66 -18.81 13.01
N ASP A 232 -8.26 -18.19 11.99
CA ASP A 232 -7.60 -17.83 10.73
C ASP A 232 -6.43 -16.86 10.94
N ALA A 233 -6.57 -15.90 11.86
CA ALA A 233 -5.49 -14.99 12.22
C ALA A 233 -4.36 -15.72 12.98
N GLN A 234 -4.70 -16.71 13.81
CA GLN A 234 -3.73 -17.55 14.49
C GLN A 234 -2.93 -18.40 13.49
N GLU A 235 -3.59 -19.09 12.56
CA GLU A 235 -2.92 -19.88 11.51
C GLU A 235 -1.96 -19.02 10.67
N ARG A 236 -2.39 -17.81 10.28
CA ARG A 236 -1.55 -16.86 9.55
C ARG A 236 -0.33 -16.40 10.35
N LEU A 237 -0.49 -16.25 11.67
CA LEU A 237 0.62 -15.94 12.57
C LEU A 237 1.56 -17.13 12.75
N GLN A 238 1.03 -18.34 12.84
CA GLN A 238 1.79 -19.58 13.00
C GLN A 238 2.64 -19.88 11.76
N ALA A 239 2.14 -19.60 10.55
CA ALA A 239 2.90 -19.80 9.32
C ALA A 239 4.24 -19.03 9.30
N ASN A 240 4.36 -17.93 10.05
CA ASN A 240 5.59 -17.15 10.24
C ASN A 240 6.36 -16.86 8.92
N LEU A 241 5.64 -16.72 7.80
CA LEU A 241 6.22 -16.62 6.45
C LEU A 241 7.23 -15.48 6.33
N GLN A 242 6.91 -14.34 6.96
CA GLN A 242 7.80 -13.18 6.97
C GLN A 242 9.11 -13.44 7.73
N GLY A 243 9.06 -14.24 8.80
CA GLY A 243 10.27 -14.66 9.52
C GLY A 243 11.15 -15.58 8.66
N GLN A 244 10.52 -16.44 7.86
CA GLN A 244 11.21 -17.34 6.94
C GLN A 244 11.84 -16.58 5.78
N LEU A 245 11.13 -15.63 5.16
CA LEU A 245 11.65 -14.76 4.10
C LEU A 245 12.88 -13.96 4.57
N ARG A 246 12.81 -13.34 5.77
CA ARG A 246 13.98 -12.63 6.35
C ARG A 246 15.17 -13.55 6.58
N LYS A 247 14.94 -14.78 7.06
CA LYS A 247 15.99 -15.79 7.25
C LYS A 247 16.63 -16.16 5.91
N LEU A 248 15.81 -16.38 4.88
CA LEU A 248 16.26 -16.70 3.53
C LEU A 248 17.12 -15.58 2.94
N ILE A 249 16.67 -14.33 3.05
CA ILE A 249 17.45 -13.15 2.59
C ILE A 249 18.78 -13.07 3.35
N CYS A 250 18.78 -13.21 4.69
CA CYS A 250 20.02 -13.21 5.47
C CYS A 250 20.98 -14.33 5.06
N GLN A 251 20.46 -15.53 4.79
CA GLN A 251 21.25 -16.68 4.35
C GLN A 251 21.84 -16.44 2.97
N GLY A 252 21.01 -16.04 2.00
CA GLY A 252 21.44 -15.72 0.64
C GLY A 252 22.53 -14.66 0.62
N LEU A 253 22.32 -13.53 1.31
CA LEU A 253 23.33 -12.46 1.41
C LEU A 253 24.62 -12.93 2.09
N GLY A 254 24.54 -13.87 3.02
CA GLY A 254 25.73 -14.45 3.67
C GLY A 254 26.61 -15.32 2.76
N TYR A 255 26.08 -15.77 1.61
CA TYR A 255 26.83 -16.52 0.61
C TYR A 255 27.46 -15.63 -0.47
N LEU A 256 27.00 -14.39 -0.61
CA LEU A 256 27.41 -13.49 -1.69
C LEU A 256 28.55 -12.57 -1.25
N ASP A 257 29.37 -12.18 -2.23
CA ASP A 257 30.39 -11.16 -2.06
C ASP A 257 29.79 -9.78 -2.40
N LEU A 258 29.34 -9.06 -1.37
CA LEU A 258 28.76 -7.72 -1.55
C LEU A 258 29.83 -6.64 -1.85
N SER A 259 31.10 -7.01 -1.94
CA SER A 259 32.15 -6.12 -2.47
C SER A 259 32.20 -6.11 -4.00
N ASP A 260 31.65 -7.14 -4.65
CA ASP A 260 31.59 -7.23 -6.09
C ASP A 260 30.50 -6.32 -6.66
N ALA A 261 30.92 -5.37 -7.50
CA ALA A 261 30.02 -4.40 -8.13
C ALA A 261 28.95 -5.06 -9.00
N GLY A 262 29.26 -6.21 -9.63
CA GLY A 262 28.30 -6.97 -10.43
C GLY A 262 27.16 -7.50 -9.57
N THR A 263 27.50 -8.17 -8.48
CA THR A 263 26.56 -8.72 -7.49
C THR A 263 25.69 -7.62 -6.87
N VAL A 264 26.31 -6.50 -6.46
CA VAL A 264 25.58 -5.36 -5.89
C VAL A 264 24.60 -4.78 -6.91
N SER A 265 25.03 -4.55 -8.15
CA SER A 265 24.18 -4.05 -9.23
C SER A 265 22.97 -4.95 -9.50
N GLN A 266 23.16 -6.28 -9.49
CA GLN A 266 22.05 -7.22 -9.65
C GLN A 266 21.02 -7.17 -8.52
N LEU A 267 21.49 -6.98 -7.28
CA LEU A 267 20.67 -6.95 -6.07
C LEU A 267 20.13 -5.58 -5.70
N GLU A 268 20.62 -4.53 -6.35
CA GLU A 268 20.39 -3.14 -5.97
C GLU A 268 18.91 -2.79 -5.73
N PRO A 269 17.94 -3.16 -6.59
CA PRO A 269 16.53 -2.89 -6.33
C PRO A 269 16.02 -3.52 -5.03
N ALA A 270 16.47 -4.75 -4.71
CA ALA A 270 16.07 -5.46 -3.51
C ALA A 270 16.74 -4.90 -2.25
N LEU A 271 18.03 -4.55 -2.32
CA LEU A 271 18.73 -3.96 -1.17
C LEU A 271 18.17 -2.57 -0.84
N SER A 272 17.92 -1.74 -1.85
CA SER A 272 17.28 -0.44 -1.71
C SER A 272 15.87 -0.57 -1.12
N PHE A 273 15.08 -1.54 -1.58
CA PHE A 273 13.77 -1.86 -1.02
C PHE A 273 13.84 -2.17 0.48
N VAL A 274 14.73 -3.07 0.89
CA VAL A 274 14.87 -3.47 2.30
C VAL A 274 15.38 -2.31 3.16
N LYS A 275 16.35 -1.53 2.68
CA LYS A 275 16.83 -0.31 3.35
C LYS A 275 15.67 0.66 3.59
N LEU A 276 14.86 0.92 2.57
CA LEU A 276 13.73 1.83 2.67
C LEU A 276 12.66 1.35 3.66
N LEU A 277 12.38 0.04 3.71
CA LEU A 277 11.49 -0.54 4.74
C LEU A 277 12.00 -0.28 6.16
N ILE A 278 13.30 -0.41 6.38
CA ILE A 278 13.94 -0.19 7.69
C ILE A 278 13.92 1.30 8.05
N GLU A 279 14.34 2.19 7.14
CA GLU A 279 14.39 3.63 7.38
C GLU A 279 12.99 4.20 7.66
N ARG A 280 11.97 3.79 6.89
CA ARG A 280 10.58 4.21 7.15
C ARG A 280 10.07 3.77 8.51
N PHE A 281 10.49 2.60 8.99
CA PHE A 281 10.14 2.16 10.33
C PHE A 281 10.85 3.00 11.40
N LYS A 282 12.13 3.33 11.19
CA LYS A 282 12.92 4.18 12.11
C LYS A 282 12.32 5.56 12.34
N VAL A 283 11.73 6.16 11.31
CA VAL A 283 11.00 7.45 11.43
C VAL A 283 9.87 7.37 12.46
N ARG A 284 9.27 6.18 12.67
CA ARG A 284 8.16 5.98 13.61
C ARG A 284 8.59 5.46 14.98
N GLY A 285 9.84 5.00 15.14
CA GLY A 285 10.34 4.44 16.38
C GLY A 285 11.60 3.60 16.21
N GLN A 286 12.08 3.02 17.30
CA GLN A 286 13.32 2.23 17.31
C GLN A 286 13.14 0.84 16.67
N LEU A 287 14.12 0.38 15.88
CA LEU A 287 14.06 -0.93 15.20
C LEU A 287 14.07 -2.09 16.21
N GLU A 288 14.64 -1.88 17.40
CA GLU A 288 14.66 -2.78 18.55
C GLU A 288 13.25 -3.10 19.07
N ALA A 289 12.32 -2.14 18.92
CA ALA A 289 10.91 -2.30 19.27
C ALA A 289 10.11 -3.09 18.22
N ALA A 290 10.70 -3.38 17.05
CA ALA A 290 10.03 -4.15 16.01
C ALA A 290 9.80 -5.62 16.42
N ARG A 291 8.71 -6.19 15.91
CA ARG A 291 8.51 -7.63 15.87
C ARG A 291 9.62 -8.25 15.02
N ALA A 292 10.26 -9.28 15.57
CA ALA A 292 11.46 -9.87 14.99
C ALA A 292 12.65 -8.89 14.87
N ALA A 293 12.81 -7.96 15.82
CA ALA A 293 13.94 -7.01 15.88
C ALA A 293 15.30 -7.64 15.57
N ARG A 294 15.61 -8.81 16.15
CA ARG A 294 16.88 -9.52 15.88
C ARG A 294 17.12 -9.81 14.40
N GLN A 295 16.08 -10.19 13.65
CA GLN A 295 16.19 -10.47 12.22
C GLN A 295 16.37 -9.19 11.41
N TRP A 296 15.64 -8.12 11.76
CA TRP A 296 15.76 -6.81 11.10
C TRP A 296 17.11 -6.15 11.35
N LEU A 297 17.61 -6.18 12.59
CA LEU A 297 18.94 -5.69 12.94
C LEU A 297 20.03 -6.48 12.21
N ARG A 298 19.87 -7.80 12.08
CA ARG A 298 20.79 -8.62 11.26
C ARG A 298 20.77 -8.22 9.79
N LEU A 299 19.59 -8.02 9.20
CA LEU A 299 19.46 -7.53 7.83
C LEU A 299 20.10 -6.15 7.67
N GLN A 300 19.84 -5.23 8.60
CA GLN A 300 20.47 -3.91 8.60
C GLN A 300 21.99 -4.03 8.64
N GLY A 301 22.53 -4.87 9.55
CA GLY A 301 23.96 -5.12 9.66
C GLY A 301 24.58 -5.63 8.35
N LEU A 302 23.90 -6.53 7.64
CA LEU A 302 24.35 -7.00 6.32
C LEU A 302 24.30 -5.93 5.23
N LEU A 303 23.38 -4.96 5.35
CA LEU A 303 23.20 -3.87 4.38
C LEU A 303 24.11 -2.66 4.64
N THR A 304 24.56 -2.48 5.89
CA THR A 304 25.43 -1.38 6.31
C THR A 304 26.87 -1.80 6.51
N ALA A 305 27.15 -3.09 6.69
CA ALA A 305 28.51 -3.58 6.78
C ALA A 305 29.25 -3.12 5.53
N GLU A 306 30.33 -2.36 5.74
CA GLU A 306 31.29 -2.12 4.68
C GLU A 306 31.70 -3.48 4.08
N PRO A 307 32.01 -3.53 2.77
CA PRO A 307 32.31 -4.76 2.02
C PRO A 307 33.49 -5.61 2.53
N ARG A 308 34.01 -5.32 3.73
CA ARG A 308 35.08 -6.06 4.41
C ARG A 308 34.67 -7.45 4.89
N HIS A 309 33.38 -7.78 4.86
CA HIS A 309 32.92 -9.12 5.20
C HIS A 309 33.33 -10.11 4.11
N LYS A 310 34.48 -10.78 4.31
CA LYS A 310 34.82 -11.98 3.56
C LYS A 310 33.66 -12.97 3.73
N PRO A 311 33.10 -13.52 2.65
CA PRO A 311 31.93 -14.38 2.74
C PRO A 311 32.24 -15.59 3.62
N ILE A 312 31.26 -16.01 4.43
CA ILE A 312 31.43 -17.02 5.48
C ILE A 312 32.03 -18.33 4.91
N TRP A 313 31.72 -18.65 3.65
CA TRP A 313 32.23 -19.84 2.98
C TRP A 313 33.74 -19.81 2.69
N ARG A 314 34.37 -18.63 2.63
CA ARG A 314 35.83 -18.54 2.50
C ARG A 314 36.56 -18.87 3.80
N ALA A 315 35.94 -18.65 4.95
CA ALA A 315 36.55 -18.90 6.26
C ALA A 315 36.37 -20.35 6.73
N VAL A 316 35.23 -20.97 6.39
CA VAL A 316 34.82 -22.26 6.96
C VAL A 316 35.19 -23.45 6.05
N GLY A 317 35.72 -23.19 4.84
CA GLY A 317 36.00 -24.25 3.86
C GLY A 317 34.70 -24.81 3.25
N ARG A 318 34.72 -25.11 1.95
CA ARG A 318 33.49 -25.49 1.19
C ARG A 318 32.78 -26.72 1.77
N ALA A 319 33.51 -27.63 2.41
CA ALA A 319 32.97 -28.87 2.97
C ALA A 319 32.11 -28.64 4.22
N GLU A 320 32.52 -27.76 5.13
CA GLU A 320 31.80 -27.54 6.39
C GLU A 320 30.55 -26.65 6.19
N VAL A 321 30.55 -25.78 5.18
CA VAL A 321 29.34 -25.05 4.77
C VAL A 321 28.25 -26.01 4.30
N ARG A 322 28.60 -27.05 3.53
CA ARG A 322 27.64 -28.08 3.11
C ARG A 322 27.08 -28.85 4.31
N ALA A 323 27.91 -29.12 5.32
CA ALA A 323 27.48 -29.83 6.53
C ALA A 323 26.53 -29.02 7.43
N ARG A 324 26.55 -27.67 7.38
CA ARG A 324 25.62 -26.80 8.15
C ARG A 324 24.30 -26.51 7.45
N ILE A 325 24.19 -26.88 6.18
CA ILE A 325 22.98 -26.68 5.36
C ILE A 325 21.99 -27.85 5.53
N ILE A 326 22.51 -29.04 5.82
CA ILE A 326 21.76 -30.28 6.12
C ILE A 326 21.42 -30.30 7.61
#